data_AF-A0A438D1L1-F1
#
_entry.id   AF-A0A438D1L1-F1
#
_cell.length_a   1.000
_cell.length_b   1.000
_cell.length_c   1.000
_cell.angle_alpha   90.00
_cell.angle_beta   90.00
_cell.angle_gamma   90.00
#
_symmetry.space_group_name_H-M   'P 1'
#
loop_
_entity.id
_entity.type
_entity.pdbx_description
1 polymer ?
#
loop_
_entity_poly.entity_id
_entity_poly.type
_entity_poly.pdbx_seq_one_letter_code
_entity_poly.pdbx_strand_id
1 'polypeptide(L)'
;MRYILGTVKEPKETNMEFEIWDAENSMKGNAARIFKLKTTIHNTKQWDQSVTVYYNNLMMVWQELDLLQHFEMVAHEDAATIAEVLERDQAFDFLAGLRPELDEDLTMGKRIDSAEEDRLHNLDSKTKENALGYVSKVTKEYEE
;
A
#
# COMPACT_ATOMS: atom_id res chain seq x y z
N MET A 1 3.99 -24.10 -5.69
CA MET A 1 4.34 -22.75 -6.15
C MET A 1 5.54 -22.84 -7.08
N ARG A 2 5.37 -22.57 -8.38
CA ARG A 2 6.46 -22.70 -9.36
C ARG A 2 6.24 -21.87 -10.65
N TYR A 3 5.57 -20.70 -10.59
CA TYR A 3 5.22 -20.00 -11.84
C TYR A 3 5.32 -18.47 -11.80
N ILE A 4 5.92 -17.88 -10.76
CA ILE A 4 5.89 -16.42 -10.54
C ILE A 4 7.08 -15.65 -11.12
N LEU A 5 8.05 -16.34 -11.73
CA LEU A 5 9.14 -15.71 -12.49
C LEU A 5 8.96 -16.11 -13.94
N GLY A 6 8.76 -15.13 -14.83
CA GLY A 6 8.60 -15.27 -16.29
C GLY A 6 9.69 -16.09 -16.98
N THR A 7 9.67 -17.39 -16.77
CA THR A 7 10.65 -18.38 -17.25
C THR A 7 10.04 -19.28 -18.32
N VAL A 8 8.73 -19.17 -18.57
CA VAL A 8 8.05 -19.86 -19.67
C VAL A 8 8.21 -19.02 -20.92
N LYS A 9 9.13 -19.44 -21.81
CA LYS A 9 9.28 -18.85 -23.14
C LYS A 9 7.96 -19.00 -23.89
N GLU A 10 7.54 -17.93 -24.55
CA GLU A 10 6.39 -17.92 -25.46
C GLU A 10 6.44 -19.12 -26.41
N PRO A 11 5.47 -20.06 -26.33
CA PRO A 11 5.37 -21.17 -27.26
C PRO A 11 5.03 -20.65 -28.66
N LYS A 12 5.40 -21.40 -29.69
CA LYS A 12 4.95 -21.06 -31.05
C LYS A 12 3.43 -21.17 -31.15
N GLU A 13 2.77 -20.20 -31.79
CA GLU A 13 1.31 -20.16 -31.99
C GLU A 13 0.71 -21.45 -32.58
N THR A 14 1.50 -22.22 -33.34
CA THR A 14 1.08 -23.50 -33.91
C THR A 14 1.03 -24.65 -32.89
N ASN A 15 1.47 -24.43 -31.65
CA ASN A 15 1.49 -25.43 -30.59
C ASN A 15 0.19 -25.36 -29.78
N MET A 16 -0.39 -26.51 -29.46
CA MET A 16 -1.52 -26.62 -28.54
C MET A 16 -1.25 -26.04 -27.13
N GLU A 17 0.03 -25.92 -26.76
CA GLU A 17 0.45 -25.26 -25.51
C GLU A 17 0.34 -23.73 -25.57
N PHE A 18 0.23 -23.14 -26.77
CA PHE A 18 0.05 -21.69 -26.93
C PHE A 18 -1.29 -21.23 -26.37
N GLU A 19 -2.37 -21.99 -26.56
CA GLU A 19 -3.70 -21.65 -26.01
C GLU A 19 -3.69 -21.57 -24.48
N ILE A 20 -2.98 -22.48 -23.82
CA ILE A 20 -2.82 -22.48 -22.36
C ILE A 20 -1.95 -21.29 -21.92
N TRP A 21 -0.84 -21.06 -22.63
CA TRP A 21 0.05 -19.95 -22.34
C TRP A 21 -0.62 -18.58 -22.57
N ASP A 22 -1.38 -18.41 -23.65
CA ASP A 22 -2.13 -17.19 -23.98
C ASP A 22 -3.24 -16.96 -22.93
N ALA A 23 -4.00 -17.99 -22.55
CA ALA A 23 -4.98 -17.85 -21.48
C ALA A 23 -4.38 -17.38 -20.14
N GLU A 24 -3.13 -17.74 -19.85
CA GLU A 24 -2.45 -17.42 -18.60
C GLU A 24 -1.60 -16.14 -18.64
N ASN A 25 -1.13 -15.71 -19.82
CA ASN A 25 -0.15 -14.63 -19.97
C ASN A 25 -0.60 -13.50 -20.92
N SER A 26 -1.70 -13.68 -21.66
CA SER A 26 -2.30 -12.65 -22.50
C SER A 26 -2.84 -11.49 -21.66
N MET A 27 -2.91 -10.31 -22.25
CA MET A 27 -3.59 -9.15 -21.67
C MET A 27 -5.02 -9.48 -21.22
N LYS A 28 -5.76 -10.32 -21.97
CA LYS A 28 -7.12 -10.76 -21.60
C LYS A 28 -7.11 -11.67 -20.37
N GLY A 29 -6.15 -12.59 -20.28
CA GLY A 29 -5.95 -13.47 -19.13
C GLY A 29 -5.60 -12.67 -17.88
N ASN A 30 -4.70 -11.70 -18.02
CA ASN A 30 -4.30 -10.79 -16.95
C ASN A 30 -5.47 -9.94 -16.46
N ALA A 31 -6.29 -9.37 -17.35
CA ALA A 31 -7.46 -8.56 -16.97
C ALA A 31 -8.48 -9.36 -16.11
N ALA A 32 -8.79 -10.60 -16.50
CA ALA A 32 -9.69 -11.46 -15.74
C ALA A 32 -9.11 -11.82 -14.35
N ARG A 33 -7.80 -12.06 -14.29
CA ARG A 33 -7.08 -12.35 -13.04
C ARG A 33 -7.04 -11.15 -12.12
N ILE A 34 -6.72 -9.96 -12.65
CA ILE A 34 -6.77 -8.68 -11.93
C ILE A 34 -8.15 -8.46 -11.32
N PHE A 35 -9.22 -8.66 -12.09
CA PHE A 35 -10.60 -8.52 -11.57
C PHE A 35 -10.87 -9.47 -10.39
N LYS A 36 -10.44 -10.73 -10.49
CA LYS A 36 -10.60 -11.71 -9.42
C LYS A 36 -9.80 -11.34 -8.16
N LEU A 37 -8.58 -10.85 -8.31
CA LEU A 37 -7.74 -10.38 -7.20
C LEU A 37 -8.37 -9.17 -6.51
N LYS A 38 -8.79 -8.16 -7.28
CA LYS A 38 -9.52 -6.98 -6.74
C LYS A 38 -10.79 -7.37 -5.99
N THR A 39 -11.56 -8.32 -6.53
CA THR A 39 -12.75 -8.85 -5.84
C THR A 39 -12.39 -9.55 -4.53
N THR A 40 -11.29 -10.32 -4.52
CA THR A 40 -10.79 -10.97 -3.30
C THR A 40 -10.41 -9.95 -2.24
N ILE A 41 -9.67 -8.91 -2.62
CA ILE A 41 -9.27 -7.82 -1.73
C ILE A 41 -10.51 -7.16 -1.12
N HIS A 42 -11.47 -6.75 -1.97
CA HIS A 42 -12.69 -6.07 -1.52
C HIS A 42 -13.50 -6.90 -0.50
N ASN A 43 -13.58 -8.22 -0.71
CA ASN A 43 -14.32 -9.14 0.15
C ASN A 43 -13.54 -9.57 1.40
N THR A 44 -12.23 -9.31 1.45
CA THR A 44 -11.39 -9.67 2.59
C THR A 44 -11.58 -8.64 3.69
N LYS A 45 -12.20 -9.07 4.80
CA LYS A 45 -12.42 -8.26 5.99
C LYS A 45 -11.65 -8.88 7.16
N GLN A 46 -11.28 -8.05 8.13
CA GLN A 46 -10.55 -8.47 9.32
C GLN A 46 -11.36 -9.48 10.15
N TRP A 47 -12.68 -9.35 10.18
CA TRP A 47 -13.62 -10.23 10.88
C TRP A 47 -13.30 -10.44 12.36
N ASP A 48 -12.75 -11.59 12.74
CA ASP A 48 -12.33 -11.99 14.09
C ASP A 48 -10.80 -12.16 14.19
N GLN A 49 -10.07 -11.92 13.10
CA GLN A 49 -8.61 -12.03 13.01
C GLN A 49 -7.88 -10.83 13.63
N SER A 50 -6.65 -11.04 14.08
CA SER A 50 -5.75 -9.94 14.45
C SER A 50 -5.41 -9.09 13.23
N VAL A 51 -5.09 -7.81 13.46
CA VAL A 51 -4.70 -6.87 12.40
C VAL A 51 -3.52 -7.41 11.59
N THR A 52 -2.54 -8.03 12.24
CA THR A 52 -1.37 -8.63 11.57
C THR A 52 -1.76 -9.78 10.64
N VAL A 53 -2.65 -10.68 11.07
CA VAL A 53 -3.10 -11.80 10.24
C VAL A 53 -3.90 -11.28 9.04
N TYR A 54 -4.78 -10.31 9.26
CA TYR A 54 -5.54 -9.66 8.20
C TYR A 54 -4.62 -8.97 7.17
N TYR A 55 -3.66 -8.18 7.63
CA TYR A 55 -2.67 -7.53 6.77
C TYR A 55 -1.87 -8.54 5.95
N ASN A 56 -1.39 -9.63 6.56
CA ASN A 56 -0.64 -10.66 5.85
C ASN A 56 -1.49 -11.35 4.75
N ASN A 57 -2.78 -11.56 5.00
CA ASN A 57 -3.69 -12.11 3.99
C ASN A 57 -3.85 -11.17 2.80
N LEU A 58 -3.99 -9.85 3.04
CA LEU A 58 -4.06 -8.85 1.97
C LEU A 58 -2.72 -8.72 1.23
N MET A 59 -1.60 -8.70 1.95
CA MET A 59 -0.26 -8.56 1.40
C MET A 59 0.04 -9.63 0.33
N MET A 60 -0.38 -10.88 0.56
CA MET A 60 -0.20 -11.94 -0.44
C MET A 60 -0.98 -11.67 -1.73
N VAL A 61 -2.18 -11.09 -1.63
CA VAL A 61 -3.03 -10.80 -2.79
C VAL A 61 -2.55 -9.56 -3.53
N TRP A 62 -2.12 -8.51 -2.80
CA TRP A 62 -1.53 -7.31 -3.38
C TRP A 62 -0.26 -7.61 -4.16
N GLN A 63 0.66 -8.42 -3.63
CA GLN A 63 1.89 -8.78 -4.34
C GLN A 63 1.63 -9.43 -5.71
N GLU A 64 0.59 -10.26 -5.82
CA GLU A 64 0.20 -10.87 -7.09
C GLU A 64 -0.43 -9.84 -8.04
N LEU A 65 -1.25 -8.94 -7.51
CA LEU A 65 -1.89 -7.87 -8.27
C LEU A 65 -0.86 -6.85 -8.79
N ASP A 66 0.06 -6.41 -7.94
CA ASP A 66 1.12 -5.47 -8.26
C ASP A 66 2.01 -6.00 -9.38
N LEU A 67 2.33 -7.31 -9.36
CA LEU A 67 3.10 -7.93 -10.43
C LEU A 67 2.39 -7.80 -11.78
N LEU A 68 1.09 -8.10 -11.85
CA LEU A 68 0.30 -8.01 -13.08
C LEU A 68 0.16 -6.57 -13.57
N GLN A 69 -0.06 -5.61 -12.66
CA GLN A 69 -0.18 -4.20 -13.00
C GLN A 69 1.15 -3.57 -13.40
N HIS A 70 2.26 -3.98 -12.79
CA HIS A 70 3.59 -3.51 -13.15
C HIS A 70 3.96 -3.93 -14.58
N PHE A 71 3.61 -5.14 -15.01
CA PHE A 71 3.79 -5.55 -16.42
C PHE A 71 3.00 -4.66 -17.40
N GLU A 72 1.77 -4.27 -17.05
CA GLU A 72 0.97 -3.36 -17.88
C GLU A 72 1.56 -1.94 -17.91
N MET A 73 2.00 -1.42 -16.76
CA MET A 73 2.46 -0.03 -16.65
C MET A 73 3.91 0.21 -17.06
N VAL A 74 4.82 -0.78 -16.96
CA VAL A 74 6.18 -0.69 -17.52
C VAL A 74 6.16 -0.50 -19.03
N ALA A 75 5.08 -0.91 -19.72
CA ALA A 75 4.88 -0.57 -21.12
C ALA A 75 4.59 0.92 -21.37
N HIS A 76 4.35 1.72 -20.31
CA HIS A 76 3.88 3.11 -20.36
C HIS A 76 4.71 4.15 -19.55
N GLU A 77 5.66 3.70 -18.71
CA GLU A 77 6.72 4.40 -17.93
C GLU A 77 6.41 5.69 -17.11
N ASP A 78 6.24 5.52 -15.79
CA ASP A 78 6.81 6.32 -14.66
C ASP A 78 6.72 5.49 -13.34
N ALA A 79 7.82 4.85 -12.93
CA ALA A 79 7.82 3.85 -11.85
C ALA A 79 7.55 4.40 -10.43
N ALA A 80 7.98 5.63 -10.14
CA ALA A 80 7.83 6.21 -8.80
C ALA A 80 6.36 6.57 -8.54
N THR A 81 5.73 7.23 -9.52
CA THR A 81 4.31 7.58 -9.47
C THR A 81 3.42 6.33 -9.37
N ILE A 82 3.81 5.24 -10.04
CA ILE A 82 3.10 3.95 -9.95
C ILE A 82 3.14 3.40 -8.52
N ALA A 83 4.32 3.41 -7.89
CA ALA A 83 4.47 2.90 -6.52
C ALA A 83 3.60 3.69 -5.53
N GLU A 84 3.61 5.03 -5.61
CA GLU A 84 2.79 5.89 -4.75
C GLU A 84 1.28 5.61 -4.90
N VAL A 85 0.82 5.39 -6.13
CA VAL A 85 -0.59 5.06 -6.41
C VAL A 85 -0.97 3.70 -5.83
N LEU A 86 -0.13 2.68 -6.01
CA LEU A 86 -0.37 1.33 -5.48
C LEU A 86 -0.39 1.33 -3.96
N GLU A 87 0.59 1.95 -3.31
CA GLU A 87 0.65 2.03 -1.84
C GLU A 87 -0.59 2.72 -1.25
N ARG A 88 -1.05 3.82 -1.87
CA ARG A 88 -2.26 4.52 -1.46
C ARG A 88 -3.50 3.64 -1.61
N ASP A 89 -3.65 2.97 -2.75
CA ASP A 89 -4.81 2.11 -3.01
C ASP A 89 -4.85 0.93 -2.03
N GLN A 90 -3.68 0.32 -1.73
CA GLN A 90 -3.55 -0.72 -0.70
C GLN A 90 -3.93 -0.21 0.70
N ALA A 91 -3.54 1.01 1.05
CA ALA A 91 -3.95 1.63 2.32
C ALA A 91 -5.47 1.80 2.41
N PHE A 92 -6.14 2.19 1.32
CA PHE A 92 -7.60 2.28 1.29
C PHE A 92 -8.29 0.93 1.41
N ASP A 93 -7.79 -0.08 0.70
CA ASP A 93 -8.31 -1.45 0.77
C ASP A 93 -8.17 -2.03 2.19
N PHE A 94 -7.03 -1.79 2.84
CA PHE A 94 -6.79 -2.17 4.23
C PHE A 94 -7.81 -1.56 5.19
N LEU A 95 -7.97 -0.23 5.13
CA LEU A 95 -8.88 0.49 6.01
C LEU A 95 -10.33 0.07 5.76
N ALA A 96 -10.73 -0.14 4.51
CA ALA A 96 -12.10 -0.54 4.14
C ALA A 96 -12.51 -1.95 4.62
N GLY A 97 -11.56 -2.76 5.11
CA GLY A 97 -11.87 -4.05 5.73
C GLY A 97 -11.46 -4.18 7.19
N LEU A 98 -10.97 -3.11 7.82
CA LEU A 98 -10.83 -3.04 9.27
C LEU A 98 -12.19 -3.15 9.95
N ARG A 99 -12.16 -3.62 11.21
CA ARG A 99 -13.38 -3.63 12.02
C ARG A 99 -13.74 -2.21 12.48
N PRO A 100 -15.04 -1.92 12.67
CA PRO A 100 -15.49 -0.59 13.09
C PRO A 100 -14.81 -0.08 14.37
N GLU A 101 -14.52 -0.96 15.33
CA GLU A 101 -13.91 -0.56 16.60
C GLU A 101 -12.47 -0.04 16.45
N LEU A 102 -11.79 -0.41 15.36
CA LEU A 102 -10.45 0.05 15.02
C LEU A 102 -10.47 1.20 14.00
N ASP A 103 -11.54 1.30 13.22
CA ASP A 103 -11.75 2.37 12.23
C ASP A 103 -12.12 3.70 12.91
N GLU A 104 -12.92 3.66 13.98
CA GLU A 104 -13.28 4.85 14.76
C GLU A 104 -12.06 5.51 15.44
N ASP A 105 -11.10 4.72 15.94
CA ASP A 105 -9.91 5.25 16.62
C ASP A 105 -8.93 5.91 15.64
N LEU A 106 -8.85 5.40 14.41
CA LEU A 106 -8.05 5.97 13.32
C LEU A 106 -8.71 7.23 12.72
N THR A 107 -10.05 7.26 12.63
CA THR A 107 -10.79 8.41 12.11
C THR A 107 -10.96 9.54 13.14
N MET A 108 -10.94 9.22 14.44
CA MET A 108 -10.99 10.21 15.53
C MET A 108 -9.61 10.74 15.96
N GLY A 109 -8.51 10.16 15.45
CA GLY A 109 -7.14 10.66 15.61
C GLY A 109 -6.85 12.05 14.99
N LYS A 110 -7.85 12.73 14.41
CA LYS A 110 -7.78 14.12 13.94
C LYS A 110 -8.99 14.97 14.39
N ARG A 111 -9.24 15.02 15.70
CA ARG A 111 -10.01 16.11 16.34
C ARG A 111 -9.23 16.87 17.41
N ILE A 112 -7.91 16.80 17.39
CA ILE A 112 -7.03 17.75 18.09
C ILE A 112 -6.37 18.61 17.01
N ASP A 113 -7.14 19.51 16.39
CA ASP A 113 -6.61 20.64 15.57
C ASP A 113 -7.67 21.76 15.37
N SER A 114 -8.80 21.75 16.09
CA SER A 114 -9.84 22.78 15.96
C SER A 114 -9.93 23.72 17.18
N ALA A 115 -9.03 23.63 18.15
CA ALA A 115 -9.14 24.40 19.39
C ALA A 115 -7.86 25.09 19.90
N GLU A 116 -6.73 25.03 19.16
CA GLU A 116 -5.48 25.64 19.61
C GLU A 116 -4.88 26.71 18.66
N GLU A 117 -5.64 27.24 17.70
CA GLU A 117 -5.17 28.43 16.95
C GLU A 117 -5.27 29.74 17.76
N ASP A 118 -6.08 29.79 18.82
CA ASP A 118 -6.29 31.02 19.62
C ASP A 118 -5.31 31.21 20.79
N ARG A 119 -4.34 30.31 21.02
CA ARG A 119 -3.44 30.37 22.20
C ARG A 119 -1.97 30.66 21.93
N LEU A 120 -1.54 30.80 20.67
CA LEU A 120 -0.13 31.05 20.35
C LEU A 120 0.31 32.52 20.43
N HIS A 121 -0.58 33.44 20.82
CA HIS A 121 -0.24 34.85 21.03
C HIS A 121 0.16 35.19 22.49
N ASN A 122 1.01 34.40 23.13
CA ASN A 122 1.90 34.89 24.20
C ASN A 122 2.86 33.81 24.70
N LEU A 123 4.00 33.62 24.03
CA LEU A 123 5.14 32.98 24.66
C LEU A 123 6.32 33.95 24.59
N ASP A 124 6.62 34.51 25.76
CA ASP A 124 7.74 35.41 26.04
C ASP A 124 9.04 34.86 25.45
N SER A 125 9.87 35.76 24.94
CA SER A 125 11.12 35.51 24.21
C SER A 125 12.08 34.58 24.96
N LYS A 126 11.96 34.50 26.29
CA LYS A 126 12.75 33.63 27.15
C LYS A 126 12.44 32.13 26.99
N THR A 127 11.24 31.77 26.55
CA THR A 127 10.86 30.36 26.32
C THR A 127 11.41 29.83 24.99
N LYS A 128 11.61 30.71 24.00
CA LYS A 128 12.15 30.34 22.68
C LYS A 128 13.64 30.02 22.72
N GLU A 129 14.42 30.71 23.56
CA GLU A 129 15.85 30.41 23.73
C GLU A 129 16.10 29.06 24.44
N ASN A 130 15.26 28.68 25.41
CA ASN A 130 15.39 27.38 26.09
C ASN A 130 15.06 26.19 25.18
N ALA A 131 14.14 26.36 24.22
CA ALA A 131 13.80 25.32 23.24
C ALA A 131 14.96 25.05 22.26
N LEU A 132 15.66 26.10 21.81
CA LEU A 132 16.82 25.98 20.91
C LEU A 132 18.00 25.28 21.60
N GLY A 133 18.19 25.48 22.91
CA GLY A 133 19.22 24.80 23.69
C GLY A 133 19.00 23.28 23.84
N TYR A 134 17.74 22.83 23.87
CA TYR A 134 17.41 21.41 23.88
C TYR A 134 17.64 20.75 22.52
N VAL A 135 17.21 21.39 21.43
CA VAL A 135 17.37 20.85 20.07
C VAL A 135 18.85 20.68 19.69
N SER A 136 19.72 21.62 20.08
CA SER A 136 21.15 21.54 19.77
C SER A 136 21.92 20.45 20.54
N LYS A 137 21.40 19.97 21.69
CA LYS A 137 21.99 18.83 22.41
C LYS A 137 21.61 17.51 21.77
N VAL A 138 20.35 17.37 21.34
CA VAL A 138 19.85 16.14 20.72
C VAL A 138 20.54 15.87 19.37
N THR A 139 20.85 16.91 18.58
CA THR A 139 21.49 16.71 17.28
C THR A 139 22.96 16.29 17.34
N LYS A 140 23.64 16.39 18.49
CA LYS A 140 25.03 15.92 18.65
C LYS A 140 25.14 14.46 19.13
N GLU A 141 24.06 13.86 19.63
CA GLU A 141 24.08 12.47 20.12
C GLU A 141 23.84 11.43 19.01
N TYR A 142 23.65 11.86 17.75
CA TYR A 142 23.39 10.98 16.60
C TYR A 142 24.49 10.98 15.53
N GLU A 143 25.65 11.60 15.78
CA GLU A 143 26.79 11.61 14.84
C GLU A 143 28.07 10.92 15.35
N GLU A 144 28.02 10.10 16.39
CA GLU A 144 29.07 9.10 16.72
C GLU A 144 28.52 7.68 16.72
#